data_AF-A0A3L8D6M8-F1
#
_entry.id   AF-A0A3L8D6M8-F1
#
_cell.length_a   1.000
_cell.length_b   1.000
_cell.length_c   1.000
_cell.angle_alpha   90.00
_cell.angle_beta   90.00
_cell.angle_gamma   90.00
#
_symmetry.space_group_name_H-M   'P 1'
#
loop_
_entity.id
_entity.type
_entity.pdbx_description
1 polymer ?
#
loop_
_entity_poly.entity_id
_entity_poly.type
_entity_poly.pdbx_seq_one_letter_code
_entity_poly.pdbx_strand_id
1 'polypeptide(L)'
;MYLPKDIIEIIINFNDISVRDIINLSSTCKYYHQLIENNNTVWRQRFNHRWPVLREVCEKEMDGEYLDFKELVKARIKYKKEVQHFLKQMSKKYYIDYHHGLQELVSSNRFSGFHSWFHCINITVDEEELNLLLHSNETTHHLNYYLLVDEVTNVLPEYSQNGRNNNLTNIYYAKELLSYLKHRHLKHVWQEFINRPAEQQLLEEVATLAAQWFQPDKNISYLHIESHLDKIAQQVMEHLKSVNPNHPIFLALREQFLFWKCHNIDENHWDNSDGRQILDSLCKILFFELNFRAVGYGEIGRRRTAHAFIHSVSYSLK
;
A
#
# COMPACT_ATOMS: atom_id res chain seq x y z
N MET A 1 24.06 -43.99 6.55
CA MET A 1 23.08 -43.32 7.45
C MET A 1 22.41 -42.24 6.62
N TYR A 2 21.15 -42.42 6.24
CA TYR A 2 20.42 -41.39 5.48
C TYR A 2 19.87 -40.37 6.48
N LEU A 3 20.14 -39.08 6.26
CA LEU A 3 19.46 -38.04 7.02
C LEU A 3 17.95 -38.13 6.73
N PRO A 4 17.08 -38.03 7.75
CA PRO A 4 15.64 -37.96 7.53
C PRO A 4 15.27 -36.74 6.68
N LYS A 5 14.21 -36.89 5.87
CA LYS A 5 13.70 -35.86 4.98
C LYS A 5 13.48 -34.53 5.73
N ASP A 6 12.85 -34.59 6.90
CA ASP A 6 12.51 -33.41 7.70
C ASP A 6 13.75 -32.62 8.14
N ILE A 7 14.85 -33.32 8.46
CA ILE A 7 16.10 -32.66 8.85
C ILE A 7 16.73 -31.96 7.63
N ILE A 8 16.63 -32.56 6.45
CA ILE A 8 17.12 -31.94 5.21
C ILE A 8 16.30 -30.70 4.87
N GLU A 9 14.97 -30.74 5.03
CA GLU A 9 14.10 -29.57 4.82
C GLU A 9 14.42 -28.44 5.81
N ILE A 10 14.68 -28.76 7.08
CA ILE A 10 15.15 -27.79 8.08
C ILE A 10 16.49 -27.17 7.65
N ILE A 11 17.46 -28.01 7.23
CA ILE A 11 18.78 -27.54 6.76
C ILE A 11 18.61 -26.57 5.59
N ILE A 12 17.84 -26.95 4.57
CA ILE A 12 17.62 -26.13 3.36
C ILE A 12 16.96 -24.79 3.67
N ASN A 13 16.20 -24.69 4.77
CA ASN A 13 15.50 -23.45 5.15
C ASN A 13 16.35 -22.48 6.01
N PHE A 14 17.59 -22.81 6.37
CA PHE A 14 18.46 -21.86 7.09
C PHE A 14 18.83 -20.63 6.25
N ASN A 15 18.87 -19.47 6.90
CA ASN A 15 19.13 -18.16 6.26
C ASN A 15 20.53 -18.04 5.66
N ASP A 16 21.52 -18.73 6.23
CA ASP A 16 22.91 -18.70 5.78
C ASP A 16 23.12 -19.49 4.47
N ILE A 17 22.20 -20.40 4.14
CA ILE A 17 22.27 -21.18 2.90
C ILE A 17 21.74 -20.32 1.76
N SER A 18 22.55 -20.08 0.73
CA SER A 18 22.12 -19.31 -0.44
C SER A 18 21.25 -20.15 -1.38
N VAL A 19 20.48 -19.50 -2.25
CA VAL A 19 19.67 -20.24 -3.26
C VAL A 19 20.57 -21.04 -4.20
N ARG A 20 21.78 -20.55 -4.47
CA ARG A 20 22.79 -21.26 -5.26
C ARG A 20 23.23 -22.55 -4.57
N ASP A 21 23.40 -22.55 -3.25
CA ASP A 21 23.81 -23.76 -2.52
C ASP A 21 22.77 -24.87 -2.61
N ILE A 22 21.47 -24.51 -2.60
CA ILE A 22 20.41 -25.51 -2.80
C ILE A 22 20.42 -26.07 -4.23
N ILE A 23 20.57 -25.21 -5.23
CA ILE A 23 20.63 -25.66 -6.64
C ILE A 23 21.84 -26.60 -6.83
N ASN A 24 22.96 -26.29 -6.18
CA ASN A 24 24.13 -27.17 -6.19
C ASN A 24 23.81 -28.50 -5.49
N LEU A 25 23.13 -28.48 -4.33
CA LEU A 25 22.71 -29.68 -3.61
C LEU A 25 21.76 -30.55 -4.46
N SER A 26 20.78 -29.96 -5.13
CA SER A 26 19.84 -30.69 -6.01
C SER A 26 20.54 -31.32 -7.22
N SER A 27 21.72 -30.83 -7.58
CA SER A 27 22.53 -31.37 -8.67
C SER A 27 23.42 -32.54 -8.24
N THR A 28 23.51 -32.86 -6.95
CA THR A 28 24.42 -33.90 -6.45
C THR A 28 23.90 -35.32 -6.65
N CYS A 29 22.59 -35.57 -6.47
CA CYS A 29 22.01 -36.90 -6.61
C CYS A 29 20.49 -36.86 -6.90
N LYS A 30 19.95 -37.97 -7.42
CA LYS A 30 18.52 -38.11 -7.77
C LYS A 30 17.58 -37.83 -6.59
N TYR A 31 17.97 -38.25 -5.38
CA TYR A 31 17.17 -38.05 -4.18
C TYR A 31 17.01 -36.56 -3.84
N TYR A 32 18.11 -35.81 -3.78
CA TYR A 32 18.06 -34.36 -3.54
C TYR A 32 17.42 -33.61 -4.71
N HIS A 33 17.66 -34.06 -5.94
CA HIS A 33 16.98 -33.51 -7.11
C HIS A 33 15.46 -33.59 -6.97
N GLN A 34 14.91 -34.77 -6.66
CA GLN A 34 13.46 -34.94 -6.46
C GLN A 34 12.94 -34.16 -5.26
N LEU A 35 13.71 -34.13 -4.16
CA LEU A 35 13.31 -33.44 -2.93
C LEU A 35 13.24 -31.93 -3.08
N ILE A 36 14.11 -31.34 -3.92
CA ILE A 36 14.24 -29.88 -4.08
C ILE A 36 13.54 -29.41 -5.35
N GLU A 37 13.82 -30.03 -6.49
CA GLU A 37 13.45 -29.49 -7.80
C GLU A 37 11.95 -29.62 -8.08
N ASN A 38 11.34 -30.70 -7.58
CA ASN A 38 9.93 -31.03 -7.80
C ASN A 38 9.04 -30.71 -6.59
N ASN A 39 9.61 -30.14 -5.52
CA ASN A 39 8.89 -29.89 -4.28
C ASN A 39 8.62 -28.40 -4.07
N ASN A 40 7.49 -27.94 -4.57
CA ASN A 40 7.06 -26.55 -4.42
C ASN A 40 6.88 -26.13 -2.94
N THR A 41 6.62 -27.08 -2.03
CA THR A 41 6.45 -26.77 -0.59
C THR A 41 7.75 -26.30 0.05
N VAL A 42 8.90 -26.86 -0.33
CA VAL A 42 10.22 -26.44 0.13
C VAL A 42 10.53 -25.03 -0.35
N TRP A 43 10.27 -24.74 -1.63
CA TRP A 43 10.45 -23.40 -2.18
C TRP A 43 9.51 -22.39 -1.53
N ARG A 44 8.26 -22.77 -1.23
CA ARG A 44 7.29 -21.94 -0.52
C ARG A 44 7.74 -21.60 0.90
N GLN A 45 8.13 -22.60 1.69
CA GLN A 45 8.62 -22.38 3.06
C GLN A 45 9.81 -21.43 3.07
N ARG A 46 10.76 -21.67 2.17
CA ARG A 46 11.95 -20.85 2.04
C ARG A 46 11.63 -19.41 1.61
N PHE A 47 10.77 -19.25 0.61
CA PHE A 47 10.33 -17.93 0.15
C PHE A 47 9.68 -17.16 1.30
N ASN A 48 8.75 -17.79 2.02
CA ASN A 48 8.03 -17.20 3.14
C ASN A 48 8.94 -16.84 4.31
N HIS A 49 9.94 -17.67 4.61
CA HIS A 49 10.88 -17.40 5.68
C HIS A 49 11.81 -16.23 5.35
N ARG A 50 12.28 -16.18 4.10
CA ARG A 50 13.24 -15.17 3.64
C ARG A 50 12.60 -13.82 3.32
N TRP A 51 11.36 -13.81 2.85
CA TRP A 51 10.60 -12.63 2.45
C TRP A 51 9.19 -12.63 3.05
N PRO A 52 9.07 -12.38 4.37
CA PRO A 52 7.78 -12.41 5.06
C PRO A 52 6.78 -11.38 4.53
N VAL A 53 7.25 -10.21 4.06
CA VAL A 53 6.38 -9.18 3.48
C VAL A 53 5.70 -9.68 2.20
N LEU A 54 6.45 -10.38 1.34
CA LEU A 54 5.92 -10.93 0.09
C LEU A 54 4.98 -12.11 0.32
N ARG A 55 5.11 -12.82 1.44
CA ARG A 55 4.16 -13.87 1.83
C ARG A 55 2.74 -13.32 1.95
N GLU A 56 2.56 -12.19 2.64
CA GLU A 56 1.24 -11.59 2.83
C GLU A 56 0.62 -11.16 1.50
N VAL A 57 1.44 -10.66 0.56
CA VAL A 57 1.01 -10.32 -0.80
C VAL A 57 0.56 -11.58 -1.54
N CYS A 58 1.35 -12.65 -1.53
CA CYS A 58 0.97 -13.91 -2.16
C CYS A 58 -0.32 -14.50 -1.57
N GLU A 59 -0.57 -14.34 -0.27
CA GLU A 59 -1.79 -14.82 0.38
C GLU A 59 -3.03 -14.00 -0.01
N LYS A 60 -2.88 -12.68 -0.26
CA LYS A 60 -3.99 -11.78 -0.62
C LYS A 60 -4.32 -11.80 -2.12
N GLU A 61 -3.30 -11.80 -2.96
CA GLU A 61 -3.48 -11.58 -4.41
C GLU A 61 -3.84 -12.86 -5.18
N MET A 62 -3.77 -14.03 -4.54
CA MET A 62 -3.82 -15.32 -5.25
C MET A 62 -4.84 -16.29 -4.67
N ASP A 63 -6.09 -15.85 -4.49
CA ASP A 63 -7.23 -16.63 -3.96
C ASP A 63 -7.39 -18.03 -4.62
N GLY A 64 -6.60 -19.00 -4.16
CA GLY A 64 -6.54 -20.38 -4.66
C GLY A 64 -5.69 -20.64 -5.92
N GLU A 65 -5.01 -19.65 -6.50
CA GLU A 65 -4.19 -19.87 -7.71
C GLU A 65 -2.88 -20.62 -7.41
N TYR A 66 -2.46 -21.49 -8.33
CA TYR A 66 -1.21 -22.25 -8.20
C TYR A 66 0.00 -21.35 -8.44
N LEU A 67 0.87 -21.25 -7.44
CA LEU A 67 2.15 -20.55 -7.51
C LEU A 67 3.32 -21.50 -7.64
N ASP A 68 4.17 -21.28 -8.64
CA ASP A 68 5.51 -21.87 -8.66
C ASP A 68 6.48 -20.98 -7.85
N PHE A 69 6.70 -21.36 -6.58
CA PHE A 69 7.58 -20.60 -5.69
C PHE A 69 9.04 -20.64 -6.12
N LYS A 70 9.46 -21.66 -6.87
CA LYS A 70 10.83 -21.71 -7.40
C LYS A 70 11.02 -20.65 -8.47
N GLU A 71 10.06 -20.48 -9.36
CA GLU A 71 10.08 -19.40 -10.35
C GLU A 71 9.99 -18.02 -9.69
N LEU A 72 9.19 -17.86 -8.62
CA LEU A 72 9.19 -16.62 -7.83
C LEU A 72 10.56 -16.32 -7.20
N VAL A 73 11.23 -17.32 -6.63
CA VAL A 73 12.58 -17.15 -6.08
C VAL A 73 13.57 -16.74 -7.17
N LYS A 74 13.51 -17.37 -8.35
CA LYS A 74 14.35 -17.02 -9.50
C LYS A 74 14.08 -15.60 -9.98
N ALA A 75 12.82 -15.22 -10.14
CA ALA A 75 12.40 -13.87 -10.52
C ALA A 75 12.91 -12.84 -9.51
N ARG A 76 12.76 -13.12 -8.21
CA ARG A 76 13.23 -12.21 -7.13
C ARG A 76 14.75 -11.99 -7.19
N ILE A 77 15.54 -13.04 -7.40
CA ILE A 77 17.00 -12.93 -7.54
C ILE A 77 17.39 -12.17 -8.82
N LYS A 78 16.64 -12.35 -9.90
CA LYS A 78 16.81 -11.61 -11.15
C LYS A 78 16.54 -10.11 -10.93
N TYR A 79 15.40 -9.77 -10.33
CA TYR A 79 15.04 -8.39 -9.98
C TYR A 79 16.09 -7.69 -9.14
N LYS A 80 16.69 -8.39 -8.17
CA LYS A 80 17.81 -7.85 -7.39
C LYS A 80 18.97 -7.36 -8.25
N LYS A 81 19.36 -8.12 -9.28
CA LYS A 81 20.44 -7.72 -10.19
C LYS A 81 19.99 -6.60 -11.13
N GLU A 82 18.77 -6.70 -11.64
CA GLU A 82 18.22 -5.73 -12.59
C GLU A 82 17.99 -4.35 -11.95
N VAL A 83 17.43 -4.28 -10.74
CA VAL A 83 17.29 -3.04 -9.96
C VAL A 83 18.64 -2.40 -9.69
N GLN A 84 19.64 -3.17 -9.25
CA GLN A 84 20.99 -2.64 -9.02
C GLN A 84 21.62 -2.09 -10.29
N HIS A 85 21.43 -2.78 -11.42
CA HIS A 85 21.91 -2.32 -12.72
C HIS A 85 21.18 -1.04 -13.16
N PHE A 86 19.85 -1.01 -13.04
CA PHE A 86 19.00 0.11 -13.41
C PHE A 86 19.32 1.37 -12.60
N LEU A 87 19.44 1.26 -11.27
CA LEU A 87 19.83 2.38 -10.41
C LEU A 87 21.22 2.95 -10.78
N LYS A 88 22.16 2.07 -11.14
CA LYS A 88 23.49 2.48 -11.62
C LYS A 88 23.42 3.19 -12.98
N GLN A 89 22.49 2.80 -13.86
CA GLN A 89 22.25 3.50 -15.12
C GLN A 89 21.61 4.87 -14.88
N MET A 90 20.60 4.95 -14.02
CA MET A 90 19.98 6.21 -13.61
C MET A 90 21.01 7.20 -13.07
N SER A 91 21.95 6.74 -12.24
CA SER A 91 23.03 7.60 -11.72
C SER A 91 23.95 8.17 -12.80
N LYS A 92 24.05 7.51 -13.96
CA LYS A 92 24.87 8.01 -15.08
C LYS A 92 24.06 8.95 -15.97
N LYS A 93 22.79 8.63 -16.21
CA LYS A 93 21.89 9.33 -17.14
C LYS A 93 21.42 10.67 -16.55
N TYR A 94 20.99 10.68 -15.29
CA TYR A 94 20.26 11.81 -14.70
C TYR A 94 21.08 12.67 -13.74
N TYR A 95 22.35 12.35 -13.47
CA TYR A 95 23.22 13.20 -12.64
C TYR A 95 23.57 14.52 -13.35
N ILE A 96 23.49 14.57 -14.70
CA ILE A 96 23.85 15.74 -15.51
C ILE A 96 22.65 16.67 -15.77
N ASP A 97 21.41 16.14 -15.79
CA ASP A 97 20.20 16.90 -16.18
C ASP A 97 19.51 17.65 -15.03
N TYR A 98 19.90 17.39 -13.78
CA TYR A 98 19.23 17.92 -12.59
C TYR A 98 19.23 19.45 -12.50
N HIS A 99 20.20 20.12 -13.14
CA HIS A 99 20.31 21.58 -13.11
C HIS A 99 19.37 22.31 -14.08
N HIS A 100 18.75 21.64 -15.05
CA HIS A 100 17.93 22.30 -16.07
C HIS A 100 16.41 22.24 -15.78
N GLY A 101 15.94 21.21 -15.07
CA GLY A 101 14.50 20.98 -14.82
C GLY A 101 13.87 21.78 -13.66
N LEU A 102 14.68 22.24 -12.70
CA LEU A 102 14.17 23.01 -11.55
C LEU A 102 13.59 24.38 -11.93
N GLN A 103 13.98 24.94 -13.08
CA GLN A 103 13.49 26.25 -13.53
C GLN A 103 12.05 26.17 -14.10
N GLU A 104 11.63 25.00 -14.57
CA GLU A 104 10.32 24.80 -15.21
C GLU A 104 9.23 24.44 -14.19
N LEU A 105 9.59 23.68 -13.13
CA LEU A 105 8.68 23.28 -12.04
C LEU A 105 8.24 24.44 -11.15
N VAL A 106 9.06 25.48 -10.99
CA VAL A 106 8.69 26.68 -10.21
C VAL A 106 7.71 27.58 -10.98
N SER A 107 7.53 27.34 -12.29
CA SER A 107 6.70 28.17 -13.17
C SER A 107 5.28 27.64 -13.38
N SER A 108 4.97 26.39 -13.02
CA SER A 108 3.65 25.78 -13.24
C SER A 108 2.70 25.97 -12.05
N ASN A 109 2.23 27.20 -11.87
CA ASN A 109 1.21 27.55 -10.88
C ASN A 109 -0.22 27.12 -11.32
N ARG A 110 -0.38 25.91 -11.87
CA ARG A 110 -1.67 25.40 -12.37
C ARG A 110 -2.12 24.14 -11.63
N PHE A 111 -2.50 24.31 -10.37
CA PHE A 111 -3.35 23.34 -9.67
C PHE A 111 -4.80 23.50 -10.15
N SER A 112 -5.17 22.78 -11.21
CA SER A 112 -6.57 22.66 -11.64
C SER A 112 -6.97 21.19 -11.73
N GLY A 113 -7.62 20.69 -10.67
CA GLY A 113 -8.25 19.36 -10.59
C GLY A 113 -7.31 18.18 -10.27
N PHE A 114 -7.88 17.05 -9.83
CA PHE A 114 -7.17 15.80 -9.54
C PHE A 114 -6.32 15.29 -10.73
N HIS A 115 -6.71 15.60 -11.98
CA HIS A 115 -5.90 15.31 -13.16
C HIS A 115 -4.53 16.01 -13.17
N SER A 116 -4.39 17.12 -12.45
CA SER A 116 -3.12 17.85 -12.28
C SER A 116 -2.16 17.14 -11.32
N TRP A 117 -2.65 16.30 -10.40
CA TRP A 117 -1.81 15.58 -9.42
C TRP A 117 -0.86 14.57 -10.07
N PHE A 118 -1.19 14.09 -11.28
CA PHE A 118 -0.39 13.11 -12.03
C PHE A 118 0.95 13.66 -12.56
N HIS A 119 1.24 14.96 -12.41
CA HIS A 119 2.46 15.59 -12.94
C HIS A 119 3.55 15.87 -11.89
N CYS A 120 3.42 15.40 -10.66
CA CYS A 120 4.32 15.77 -9.55
C CYS A 120 5.62 14.94 -9.42
N ILE A 121 6.06 14.23 -10.47
CA ILE A 121 7.27 13.40 -10.39
C ILE A 121 8.49 14.18 -10.90
N ASN A 122 9.52 14.31 -10.07
CA ASN A 122 10.76 15.05 -10.36
C ASN A 122 11.73 14.29 -11.28
N ILE A 123 11.50 13.00 -11.53
CA ILE A 123 12.30 12.17 -12.44
C ILE A 123 11.42 11.59 -13.55
N THR A 124 11.76 11.91 -14.79
CA THR A 124 11.25 11.21 -15.98
C THR A 124 11.91 9.84 -16.07
N VAL A 125 11.32 8.86 -15.37
CA VAL A 125 11.66 7.45 -15.57
C VAL A 125 11.24 7.06 -16.98
N ASP A 126 12.17 6.50 -17.74
CA ASP A 126 11.90 5.98 -19.09
C ASP A 126 10.96 4.76 -18.97
N GLU A 127 9.71 4.93 -19.43
CA GLU A 127 8.68 3.90 -19.35
C GLU A 127 9.05 2.64 -20.14
N GLU A 128 9.78 2.76 -21.25
CA GLU A 128 10.22 1.60 -22.01
C GLU A 128 11.26 0.80 -21.22
N GLU A 129 12.26 1.46 -20.62
CA GLU A 129 13.25 0.80 -19.77
C GLU A 129 12.61 0.16 -18.52
N LEU A 130 11.61 0.81 -17.92
CA LEU A 130 10.88 0.26 -16.77
C LEU A 130 9.99 -0.93 -17.15
N ASN A 131 9.31 -0.86 -18.29
CA ASN A 131 8.51 -1.97 -18.80
C ASN A 131 9.41 -3.18 -19.09
N LEU A 132 10.62 -2.98 -19.62
CA LEU A 132 11.60 -4.05 -19.79
C LEU A 132 11.98 -4.73 -18.46
N LEU A 133 12.02 -3.99 -17.34
CA LEU A 133 12.18 -4.60 -16.01
C LEU A 133 10.95 -5.45 -15.63
N LEU A 134 9.74 -4.93 -15.85
CA LEU A 134 8.49 -5.59 -15.44
C LEU A 134 8.13 -6.83 -16.27
N HIS A 135 8.52 -6.89 -17.54
CA HIS A 135 8.13 -7.95 -18.50
C HIS A 135 9.09 -9.15 -18.58
N SER A 136 10.05 -9.27 -17.66
CA SER A 136 11.17 -10.18 -17.90
C SER A 136 10.83 -11.68 -17.75
N ASN A 137 9.64 -12.10 -17.28
CA ASN A 137 9.18 -13.50 -17.21
C ASN A 137 7.63 -13.60 -17.34
N GLU A 138 7.13 -14.45 -18.23
CA GLU A 138 5.70 -14.63 -18.56
C GLU A 138 4.86 -15.35 -17.49
N THR A 139 5.46 -15.92 -16.43
CA THR A 139 4.75 -16.76 -15.43
C THR A 139 4.35 -16.05 -14.14
N THR A 140 4.85 -14.84 -13.86
CA THR A 140 4.66 -14.12 -12.58
C THR A 140 4.11 -12.70 -12.75
N HIS A 141 3.43 -12.42 -13.87
CA HIS A 141 3.11 -11.05 -14.29
C HIS A 141 2.42 -10.19 -13.22
N HIS A 142 1.48 -10.74 -12.45
CA HIS A 142 0.75 -10.00 -11.41
C HIS A 142 1.59 -9.76 -10.15
N LEU A 143 2.52 -10.66 -9.80
CA LEU A 143 3.43 -10.49 -8.65
C LEU A 143 4.69 -9.68 -8.96
N ASN A 144 5.06 -9.54 -10.24
CA ASN A 144 6.27 -8.82 -10.66
C ASN A 144 6.36 -7.41 -10.08
N TYR A 145 5.24 -6.69 -10.03
CA TYR A 145 5.16 -5.37 -9.39
C TYR A 145 5.60 -5.42 -7.93
N TYR A 146 5.03 -6.33 -7.15
CA TYR A 146 5.33 -6.46 -5.72
C TYR A 146 6.77 -6.93 -5.46
N LEU A 147 7.29 -7.85 -6.29
CA LEU A 147 8.69 -8.28 -6.23
C LEU A 147 9.65 -7.11 -6.49
N LEU A 148 9.32 -6.25 -7.45
CA LEU A 148 10.11 -5.07 -7.80
C LEU A 148 10.05 -4.02 -6.68
N VAL A 149 8.86 -3.69 -6.19
CA VAL A 149 8.67 -2.72 -5.09
C VAL A 149 9.41 -3.18 -3.83
N ASP A 150 9.33 -4.45 -3.47
CA ASP A 150 10.06 -5.02 -2.34
C ASP A 150 11.58 -4.91 -2.55
N GLU A 151 12.11 -5.18 -3.76
CA GLU A 151 13.55 -5.03 -4.02
C GLU A 151 14.02 -3.60 -3.92
N VAL A 152 13.31 -2.66 -4.53
CA VAL A 152 13.66 -1.23 -4.47
C VAL A 152 13.60 -0.74 -3.02
N THR A 153 12.62 -1.19 -2.24
CA THR A 153 12.51 -0.87 -0.81
C THR A 153 13.72 -1.41 -0.02
N ASN A 154 14.19 -2.61 -0.32
CA ASN A 154 15.38 -3.21 0.34
C ASN A 154 16.70 -2.47 0.05
N VAL A 155 16.76 -1.60 -0.98
CA VAL A 155 17.90 -0.73 -1.25
C VAL A 155 18.01 0.39 -0.21
N LEU A 156 16.89 0.80 0.39
CA LEU A 156 16.80 1.93 1.31
C LEU A 156 17.40 1.59 2.69
N PRO A 157 18.17 2.50 3.33
CA PRO A 157 18.84 2.22 4.60
C PRO A 157 17.88 1.85 5.73
N GLU A 158 16.70 2.48 5.75
CA GLU A 158 15.64 2.29 6.74
C GLU A 158 15.10 0.84 6.75
N TYR A 159 15.27 0.11 5.65
CA TYR A 159 14.75 -1.24 5.44
C TYR A 159 15.86 -2.27 5.17
N SER A 160 17.13 -1.84 5.08
CA SER A 160 18.25 -2.72 4.73
C SER A 160 18.74 -3.52 5.94
N GLN A 161 18.52 -4.84 5.92
CA GLN A 161 19.01 -5.76 6.97
C GLN A 161 20.55 -5.80 7.09
N ASN A 162 21.30 -5.31 6.10
CA ASN A 162 22.76 -5.45 6.04
C ASN A 162 23.55 -4.14 6.24
N GLY A 163 22.88 -3.02 6.57
CA GLY A 163 23.52 -1.79 7.06
C GLY A 163 24.63 -1.17 6.19
N ARG A 164 24.74 -1.54 4.91
CA ARG A 164 25.91 -1.23 4.05
C ARG A 164 25.53 -0.81 2.63
N ASN A 165 24.46 -0.03 2.47
CA ASN A 165 24.28 0.66 1.20
C ASN A 165 24.84 2.08 1.32
N ASN A 166 26.15 2.23 1.11
CA ASN A 166 26.85 3.50 1.31
C ASN A 166 26.73 4.45 0.10
N ASN A 167 26.04 4.01 -0.96
CA ASN A 167 25.89 4.82 -2.17
C ASN A 167 24.63 5.69 -2.06
N LEU A 168 24.79 6.90 -1.53
CA LEU A 168 23.74 7.90 -1.38
C LEU A 168 23.01 8.21 -2.70
N THR A 169 23.72 8.16 -3.83
CA THR A 169 23.15 8.35 -5.16
C THR A 169 22.17 7.23 -5.51
N ASN A 170 22.54 5.97 -5.26
CA ASN A 170 21.63 4.84 -5.48
C ASN A 170 20.43 4.88 -4.54
N ILE A 171 20.62 5.33 -3.29
CA ILE A 171 19.52 5.50 -2.34
C ILE A 171 18.53 6.56 -2.84
N TYR A 172 19.04 7.70 -3.32
CA TYR A 172 18.22 8.74 -3.90
C TYR A 172 17.38 8.22 -5.08
N TYR A 173 18.02 7.61 -6.08
CA TYR A 173 17.28 7.06 -7.22
C TYR A 173 16.34 5.91 -6.85
N ALA A 174 16.64 5.14 -5.79
CA ALA A 174 15.72 4.13 -5.28
C ALA A 174 14.46 4.75 -4.66
N LYS A 175 14.57 5.85 -3.91
CA LYS A 175 13.41 6.59 -3.37
C LYS A 175 12.53 7.14 -4.49
N GLU A 176 13.16 7.72 -5.51
CA GLU A 176 12.46 8.28 -6.67
C GLU A 176 11.76 7.18 -7.49
N LEU A 177 12.46 6.07 -7.76
CA LEU A 177 11.89 4.91 -8.45
C LEU A 177 10.74 4.28 -7.65
N LEU A 178 10.88 4.16 -6.33
CA LEU A 178 9.83 3.64 -5.47
C LEU A 178 8.58 4.51 -5.52
N SER A 179 8.75 5.83 -5.45
CA SER A 179 7.65 6.80 -5.56
C SER A 179 6.95 6.66 -6.90
N TYR A 180 7.71 6.61 -7.98
CA TYR A 180 7.20 6.41 -9.33
C TYR A 180 6.39 5.11 -9.46
N LEU A 181 6.92 3.99 -8.95
CA LEU A 181 6.23 2.69 -8.99
C LEU A 181 4.90 2.73 -8.21
N LYS A 182 4.87 3.40 -7.06
CA LYS A 182 3.64 3.59 -6.28
C LYS A 182 2.63 4.46 -7.02
N HIS A 183 3.06 5.56 -7.61
CA HIS A 183 2.20 6.43 -8.42
C HIS A 183 1.61 5.71 -9.64
N ARG A 184 2.43 4.92 -10.35
CA ARG A 184 1.96 4.13 -11.48
C ARG A 184 0.87 3.14 -11.06
N HIS A 185 1.06 2.43 -9.95
CA HIS A 185 0.04 1.54 -9.41
C HIS A 185 -1.22 2.29 -8.96
N LEU A 186 -1.07 3.38 -8.19
CA LEU A 186 -2.18 4.21 -7.74
C LEU A 186 -2.99 4.79 -8.89
N LYS A 187 -2.37 5.06 -10.05
CA LYS A 187 -3.08 5.48 -11.25
C LYS A 187 -4.05 4.40 -11.72
N HIS A 188 -3.66 3.12 -11.71
CA HIS A 188 -4.56 2.02 -12.04
C HIS A 188 -5.67 1.87 -11.01
N VAL A 189 -5.33 1.86 -9.72
CA VAL A 189 -6.32 1.79 -8.62
C VAL A 189 -7.32 2.95 -8.70
N TRP A 190 -6.86 4.16 -9.02
CA TRP A 190 -7.72 5.32 -9.22
C TRP A 190 -8.67 5.14 -10.42
N GLN A 191 -8.20 4.57 -11.53
CA GLN A 191 -9.07 4.28 -12.68
C GLN A 191 -10.13 3.22 -12.33
N GLU A 192 -9.77 2.17 -11.60
CA GLU A 192 -10.76 1.19 -11.13
C GLU A 192 -11.79 1.83 -10.20
N PHE A 193 -11.34 2.70 -9.28
CA PHE A 193 -12.18 3.43 -8.35
C PHE A 193 -13.18 4.36 -9.04
N ILE A 194 -12.72 5.22 -9.96
CA ILE A 194 -13.59 6.21 -10.63
C ILE A 194 -14.62 5.55 -11.57
N ASN A 195 -14.37 4.30 -11.99
CA ASN A 195 -15.30 3.53 -12.81
C ASN A 195 -16.37 2.80 -11.98
N ARG A 196 -16.31 2.83 -10.64
CA ARG A 196 -17.37 2.31 -9.77
C ARG A 196 -18.61 3.22 -9.81
N PRO A 197 -19.81 2.72 -9.47
CA PRO A 197 -21.00 3.55 -9.26
C PRO A 197 -20.71 4.70 -8.29
N ALA A 198 -21.33 5.87 -8.49
CA ALA A 198 -21.08 7.07 -7.69
C ALA A 198 -21.36 6.86 -6.19
N GLU A 199 -22.33 6.01 -5.90
CA GLU A 199 -22.68 5.60 -4.55
C GLU A 199 -21.54 4.83 -3.89
N GLN A 200 -20.72 4.10 -4.64
CA GLN A 200 -19.59 3.31 -4.11
C GLN A 200 -18.25 4.06 -4.11
N GLN A 201 -18.24 5.33 -4.54
CA GLN A 201 -17.04 6.16 -4.55
C GLN A 201 -16.86 6.88 -3.21
N LEU A 202 -16.49 6.11 -2.19
CA LEU A 202 -16.39 6.60 -0.81
C LEU A 202 -15.29 7.65 -0.65
N LEU A 203 -15.59 8.70 0.14
CA LEU A 203 -14.69 9.83 0.32
C LEU A 203 -13.44 9.47 1.12
N GLU A 204 -13.55 8.55 2.07
CA GLU A 204 -12.43 8.00 2.83
C GLU A 204 -11.44 7.23 1.93
N GLU A 205 -11.92 6.55 0.89
CA GLU A 205 -11.06 5.87 -0.09
C GLU A 205 -10.33 6.90 -0.94
N VAL A 206 -11.03 7.94 -1.42
CA VAL A 206 -10.42 9.07 -2.16
C VAL A 206 -9.34 9.76 -1.32
N ALA A 207 -9.65 10.06 -0.06
CA ALA A 207 -8.70 10.69 0.86
C ALA A 207 -7.48 9.81 1.12
N THR A 208 -7.69 8.49 1.19
CA THR A 208 -6.61 7.50 1.33
C THR A 208 -5.71 7.49 0.09
N LEU A 209 -6.30 7.42 -1.11
CA LEU A 209 -5.56 7.45 -2.38
C LEU A 209 -4.77 8.75 -2.52
N ALA A 210 -5.36 9.89 -2.15
CA ALA A 210 -4.68 11.18 -2.14
C ALA A 210 -3.49 11.17 -1.17
N ALA A 211 -3.68 10.66 0.05
CA ALA A 211 -2.61 10.60 1.05
C ALA A 211 -1.46 9.68 0.59
N GLN A 212 -1.78 8.52 0.00
CA GLN A 212 -0.79 7.62 -0.61
C GLN A 212 -0.03 8.29 -1.76
N TRP A 213 -0.71 9.09 -2.58
CA TRP A 213 -0.11 9.81 -3.70
C TRP A 213 0.90 10.88 -3.23
N PHE A 214 0.52 11.72 -2.27
CA PHE A 214 1.38 12.81 -1.79
C PHE A 214 2.42 12.37 -0.76
N GLN A 215 2.27 11.18 -0.19
CA GLN A 215 3.20 10.64 0.82
C GLN A 215 3.64 9.22 0.43
N PRO A 216 4.28 9.04 -0.74
CA PRO A 216 4.63 7.71 -1.25
C PRO A 216 5.62 6.96 -0.35
N ASP A 217 6.40 7.66 0.47
CA ASP A 217 7.31 7.05 1.45
C ASP A 217 6.58 6.43 2.65
N LYS A 218 5.32 6.80 2.90
CA LYS A 218 4.55 6.29 4.04
C LYS A 218 3.73 5.07 3.64
N ASN A 219 3.64 4.12 4.57
CA ASN A 219 2.73 2.99 4.43
C ASN A 219 1.34 3.40 4.97
N ILE A 220 0.47 3.82 4.07
CA ILE A 220 -0.91 4.23 4.38
C ILE A 220 -1.84 3.13 3.88
N SER A 221 -2.65 2.55 4.77
CA SER A 221 -3.57 1.45 4.45
C SER A 221 -5.02 1.89 4.61
N TYR A 222 -5.84 1.64 3.59
CA TYR A 222 -7.28 1.90 3.63
C TYR A 222 -7.97 1.10 4.74
N LEU A 223 -7.67 -0.19 4.87
CA LEU A 223 -8.23 -1.05 5.93
C LEU A 223 -7.95 -0.52 7.34
N HIS A 224 -6.77 0.07 7.54
CA HIS A 224 -6.45 0.70 8.81
C HIS A 224 -7.30 1.95 9.07
N ILE A 225 -7.48 2.79 8.05
CA ILE A 225 -8.33 3.99 8.12
C ILE A 225 -9.78 3.59 8.37
N GLU A 226 -10.31 2.62 7.61
CA GLU A 226 -11.63 2.04 7.77
C GLU A 226 -11.86 1.57 9.21
N SER A 227 -10.93 0.77 9.75
CA SER A 227 -11.05 0.26 11.13
C SER A 227 -11.06 1.37 12.19
N HIS A 228 -10.35 2.47 11.94
CA HIS A 228 -10.37 3.63 12.82
C HIS A 228 -11.69 4.41 12.70
N LEU A 229 -12.23 4.56 11.49
CA LEU A 229 -13.53 5.18 11.29
C LEU A 229 -14.65 4.36 11.95
N ASP A 230 -14.62 3.04 11.83
CA ASP A 230 -15.53 2.12 12.51
C ASP A 230 -15.49 2.31 14.03
N LYS A 231 -14.28 2.43 14.60
CA LYS A 231 -14.10 2.68 16.03
C LYS A 231 -14.69 4.02 16.47
N ILE A 232 -14.49 5.08 15.68
CA ILE A 232 -15.08 6.39 15.94
C ILE A 232 -16.61 6.30 15.90
N ALA A 233 -17.16 5.67 14.86
CA ALA A 233 -18.61 5.47 14.72
C ALA A 233 -19.19 4.71 15.93
N GLN A 234 -18.51 3.66 16.40
CA GLN A 234 -18.91 2.94 17.61
C GLN A 234 -18.91 3.84 18.85
N GLN A 235 -17.86 4.63 19.07
CA GLN A 235 -17.80 5.58 20.19
C GLN A 235 -18.95 6.59 20.12
N VAL A 236 -19.29 7.09 18.92
CA VAL A 236 -20.40 8.02 18.70
C VAL A 236 -21.71 7.38 19.10
N MET A 237 -21.95 6.14 18.68
CA MET A 237 -23.15 5.38 19.02
C MET A 237 -23.27 5.14 20.53
N GLU A 238 -22.17 4.80 21.20
CA GLU A 238 -22.13 4.61 22.66
C GLU A 238 -22.42 5.92 23.40
N HIS A 239 -21.81 7.03 22.96
CA HIS A 239 -22.06 8.33 23.56
C HIS A 239 -23.50 8.79 23.33
N LEU A 240 -24.00 8.69 22.11
CA LEU A 240 -25.36 9.09 21.75
C LEU A 240 -26.38 8.27 22.54
N LYS A 241 -26.14 6.97 22.75
CA LYS A 241 -27.01 6.13 23.58
C LYS A 241 -27.05 6.58 25.05
N SER A 242 -25.96 7.12 25.57
CA SER A 242 -25.92 7.68 26.93
C SER A 242 -26.68 9.01 27.06
N VAL A 243 -26.74 9.80 25.98
CA VAL A 243 -27.39 11.12 25.96
C VAL A 243 -28.87 11.03 25.59
N ASN A 244 -29.19 10.22 24.57
CA ASN A 244 -30.54 9.96 24.10
C ASN A 244 -30.71 8.49 23.69
N PRO A 245 -31.09 7.60 24.62
CA PRO A 245 -31.33 6.18 24.34
C PRO A 245 -32.42 5.92 23.29
N ASN A 246 -33.34 6.87 23.09
CA ASN A 246 -34.49 6.75 22.19
C ASN A 246 -34.22 7.42 20.83
N HIS A 247 -32.96 7.75 20.52
CA HIS A 247 -32.61 8.37 19.24
C HIS A 247 -33.02 7.45 18.07
N PRO A 248 -33.65 7.97 17.00
CA PRO A 248 -34.17 7.15 15.89
C PRO A 248 -33.11 6.27 15.18
N ILE A 249 -31.82 6.63 15.24
CA ILE A 249 -30.70 5.80 14.77
C ILE A 249 -30.66 4.40 15.36
N PHE A 250 -31.17 4.20 16.58
CA PHE A 250 -31.22 2.88 17.22
C PHE A 250 -32.38 2.00 16.71
N LEU A 251 -33.28 2.57 15.89
CA LEU A 251 -34.32 1.81 15.17
C LEU A 251 -33.81 1.28 13.82
N ALA A 252 -32.67 1.79 13.33
CA ALA A 252 -32.09 1.36 12.08
C ALA A 252 -31.63 -0.11 12.16
N LEU A 253 -31.83 -0.83 11.08
CA LEU A 253 -31.47 -2.25 10.99
C LEU A 253 -29.98 -2.43 10.70
N ARG A 254 -29.43 -3.58 11.08
CA ARG A 254 -28.02 -3.91 10.83
C ARG A 254 -27.69 -3.86 9.33
N GLU A 255 -28.61 -4.30 8.49
CA GLU A 255 -28.48 -4.29 7.04
C GLU A 255 -28.38 -2.86 6.49
N GLN A 256 -29.06 -1.89 7.12
CA GLN A 256 -28.97 -0.47 6.75
C GLN A 256 -27.58 0.09 7.10
N PHE A 257 -27.04 -0.21 8.28
CA PHE A 257 -25.68 0.19 8.63
C PHE A 257 -24.62 -0.42 7.70
N LEU A 258 -24.79 -1.69 7.31
CA LEU A 258 -23.89 -2.33 6.35
C LEU A 258 -23.99 -1.70 4.97
N PHE A 259 -25.20 -1.31 4.55
CA PHE A 259 -25.41 -0.59 3.30
C PHE A 259 -24.71 0.76 3.34
N TRP A 260 -24.93 1.55 4.41
CA TRP A 260 -24.34 2.88 4.56
C TRP A 260 -22.82 2.86 4.65
N LYS A 261 -22.24 1.80 5.23
CA LYS A 261 -20.79 1.64 5.28
C LYS A 261 -20.15 1.54 3.89
N CYS A 262 -20.86 1.00 2.92
CA CYS A 262 -20.33 0.75 1.58
C CYS A 262 -20.86 1.70 0.51
N HIS A 263 -21.75 2.65 0.88
CA HIS A 263 -22.37 3.56 -0.07
C HIS A 263 -22.46 4.99 0.49
N ASN A 264 -22.11 5.98 -0.31
CA ASN A 264 -22.49 7.36 -0.12
C ASN A 264 -24.01 7.47 -0.17
N ILE A 265 -24.59 8.22 0.77
CA ILE A 265 -26.01 8.50 0.77
C ILE A 265 -26.23 10.01 0.75
N ASP A 266 -27.05 10.46 -0.20
CA ASP A 266 -27.38 11.87 -0.36
C ASP A 266 -28.63 12.28 0.44
N GLU A 267 -29.44 11.31 0.87
CA GLU A 267 -30.69 11.55 1.59
C GLU A 267 -30.46 11.80 3.08
N ASN A 268 -31.01 12.90 3.59
CA ASN A 268 -30.93 13.17 5.02
C ASN A 268 -31.96 12.29 5.76
N HIS A 269 -31.49 11.24 6.44
CA HIS A 269 -32.34 10.32 7.21
C HIS A 269 -32.80 10.85 8.57
N TRP A 270 -32.26 11.99 9.03
CA TRP A 270 -32.54 12.56 10.34
C TRP A 270 -33.13 13.96 10.24
N ASP A 271 -34.05 14.29 11.14
CA ASP A 271 -34.50 15.68 11.27
C ASP A 271 -33.37 16.57 11.81
N ASN A 272 -33.59 17.89 11.81
CA ASN A 272 -32.56 18.84 12.24
C ASN A 272 -32.12 18.64 13.71
N SER A 273 -32.99 18.12 14.56
CA SER A 273 -32.71 17.90 15.98
C SER A 273 -31.89 16.62 16.19
N ASP A 274 -32.29 15.54 15.54
CA ASP A 274 -31.61 14.25 15.59
C ASP A 274 -30.22 14.33 14.93
N GLY A 275 -30.14 14.94 13.74
CA GLY A 275 -28.87 15.18 13.07
C GLY A 275 -27.91 16.01 13.93
N ARG A 276 -28.41 17.02 14.65
CA ARG A 276 -27.57 17.81 15.57
C ARG A 276 -27.03 16.97 16.74
N GLN A 277 -27.82 16.06 17.30
CA GLN A 277 -27.36 15.20 18.40
C GLN A 277 -26.24 14.25 17.97
N ILE A 278 -26.33 13.69 16.75
CA ILE A 278 -25.24 12.90 16.15
C ILE A 278 -23.99 13.77 15.99
N LEU A 279 -24.13 14.98 15.43
CA LEU A 279 -23.01 15.89 15.20
C LEU A 279 -22.33 16.35 16.49
N ASP A 280 -23.11 16.67 17.52
CA ASP A 280 -22.58 17.07 18.83
C ASP A 280 -21.82 15.92 19.48
N SER A 281 -22.34 14.68 19.34
CA SER A 281 -21.66 13.47 19.83
C SER A 281 -20.34 13.23 19.11
N LEU A 282 -20.34 13.34 17.76
CA LEU A 282 -19.14 13.24 16.95
C LEU A 282 -18.09 14.31 17.29
N CYS A 283 -18.52 15.57 17.42
CA CYS A 283 -17.63 16.66 17.82
C CYS A 283 -17.01 16.39 19.19
N LYS A 284 -17.78 15.88 20.14
CA LYS A 284 -17.28 15.57 21.47
C LYS A 284 -16.16 14.52 21.41
N ILE A 285 -16.38 13.42 20.69
CA ILE A 285 -15.40 12.34 20.58
C ILE A 285 -14.14 12.83 19.86
N LEU A 286 -14.28 13.49 18.71
CA LEU A 286 -13.14 13.98 17.94
C LEU A 286 -12.29 14.97 18.73
N PHE A 287 -12.91 15.99 19.35
CA PHE A 287 -12.17 17.09 19.96
C PHE A 287 -11.74 16.82 21.39
N PHE A 288 -12.54 16.10 22.18
CA PHE A 288 -12.27 15.91 23.61
C PHE A 288 -11.66 14.54 23.91
N GLU A 289 -12.11 13.47 23.26
CA GLU A 289 -11.61 12.12 23.55
C GLU A 289 -10.39 11.76 22.70
N LEU A 290 -10.46 12.03 21.40
CA LEU A 290 -9.37 11.76 20.45
C LEU A 290 -8.39 12.92 20.31
N ASN A 291 -8.66 14.06 20.97
CA ASN A 291 -7.82 15.26 20.98
C ASN A 291 -7.39 15.69 19.55
N PHE A 292 -8.32 15.59 18.60
CA PHE A 292 -8.08 16.01 17.23
C PHE A 292 -7.91 17.53 17.18
N ARG A 293 -6.66 17.99 17.08
CA ARG A 293 -6.36 19.42 16.99
C ARG A 293 -6.31 19.81 15.52
N ALA A 294 -7.33 20.52 15.06
CA ALA A 294 -7.28 21.16 13.75
C ALA A 294 -6.02 22.04 13.66
N VAL A 295 -5.22 21.87 12.60
CA VAL A 295 -3.99 22.64 12.38
C VAL A 295 -4.39 24.10 12.12
N GLY A 296 -4.15 24.96 13.13
CA GLY A 296 -3.78 26.35 12.93
C GLY A 296 -4.74 27.30 12.19
N TYR A 297 -6.04 27.29 12.49
CA TYR A 297 -6.86 28.50 12.40
C TYR A 297 -7.76 28.52 13.63
N GLY A 298 -8.00 29.68 14.25
CA GLY A 298 -8.66 29.85 15.57
C GLY A 298 -10.04 29.18 15.71
N GLU A 299 -10.82 29.49 16.74
CA GLU A 299 -12.10 28.78 17.01
C GLU A 299 -13.06 28.67 15.81
N ILE A 300 -12.99 29.62 14.87
CA ILE A 300 -13.72 29.62 13.58
C ILE A 300 -13.13 28.60 12.57
N GLY A 301 -11.81 28.40 12.56
CA GLY A 301 -11.12 27.38 11.77
C GLY A 301 -11.39 25.97 12.29
N ARG A 302 -11.43 25.78 13.62
CA ARG A 302 -11.85 24.51 14.24
C ARG A 302 -13.23 24.08 13.77
N ARG A 303 -14.20 25.00 13.67
CA ARG A 303 -15.54 24.72 13.13
C ARG A 303 -15.54 24.40 11.64
N ARG A 304 -14.64 24.96 10.83
CA ARG A 304 -14.58 24.71 9.37
C ARG A 304 -13.87 23.41 9.02
N THR A 305 -12.79 23.06 9.72
CA THR A 305 -12.12 21.75 9.57
C THR A 305 -12.97 20.64 10.19
N ALA A 306 -13.64 20.91 11.32
CA ALA A 306 -14.72 20.07 11.81
C ALA A 306 -15.80 19.93 10.75
N HIS A 307 -16.31 21.01 10.16
CA HIS A 307 -17.34 20.95 9.12
C HIS A 307 -16.86 20.22 7.86
N ALA A 308 -15.58 20.24 7.48
CA ALA A 308 -15.08 19.47 6.34
C ALA A 308 -14.91 17.98 6.65
N PHE A 309 -14.43 17.63 7.86
CA PHE A 309 -14.32 16.25 8.35
C PHE A 309 -15.69 15.66 8.73
N ILE A 310 -16.58 16.49 9.27
CA ILE A 310 -17.98 16.19 9.51
C ILE A 310 -18.72 16.12 8.20
N HIS A 311 -18.44 16.96 7.20
CA HIS A 311 -19.01 16.79 5.87
C HIS A 311 -18.54 15.46 5.28
N SER A 312 -17.28 15.06 5.47
CA SER A 312 -16.81 13.75 4.99
C SER A 312 -17.37 12.56 5.76
N VAL A 313 -17.49 12.64 7.09
CA VAL A 313 -18.05 11.58 7.94
C VAL A 313 -19.59 11.56 7.90
N SER A 314 -20.23 12.71 7.66
CA SER A 314 -21.68 12.81 7.47
C SER A 314 -22.12 12.32 6.11
N TYR A 315 -21.22 12.16 5.14
CA TYR A 315 -21.54 11.49 3.86
C TYR A 315 -21.54 9.96 3.99
N SER A 316 -20.95 9.42 5.05
CA SER A 316 -20.97 8.00 5.42
C SER A 316 -22.00 7.67 6.52
N LEU A 317 -22.83 8.66 6.93
CA LEU A 317 -23.80 8.56 8.04
C LEU A 317 -25.12 9.30 7.81
N LYS A 318 -25.17 10.27 6.88
CA LYS A 318 -26.33 10.43 6.01
C LYS A 318 -26.27 9.25 5.09
#